data_AF-A0A6P5A4A7-F1
#
_entry.id   AF-A0A6P5A4A7-F1
#
_cell.length_a   1.000
_cell.length_b   1.000
_cell.length_c   1.000
_cell.angle_alpha   90.00
_cell.angle_beta   90.00
_cell.angle_gamma   90.00
#
_symmetry.space_group_name_H-M   'P 1'
#
loop_
_entity.id
_entity.type
_entity.pdbx_description
1 polymer ?
#
loop_
_entity_poly.entity_id
_entity_poly.type
_entity_poly.pdbx_seq_one_letter_code
_entity_poly.pdbx_strand_id
1 'polypeptide(L)'
;MAAVAKVDADGYPTFQLGKPRFDQSTFWGRYRHFLDVIDPRTLFTTKAGLSEASQLLEDYRNGNLPEGVSNKQLWEAQKIKTAILHPDTGEKIFMPFRMSGFVPFGTPIVVGMLLPNQTMATTIFWQWINQTHNACVNYANRNATKPTPVSRFVQGYLGAVTSAVGIAVGLNVLVKKARGFSPTTRMVVQRFIPFPAVATANVFNLVLMRNNEMREGIDVTDKEGHLVGTSKTAAKHALFETAVTRAFLPVPILLLPPLVMSAVERTAWLLARPRMVMPMHAVVCTAAFGFALPIAIALFPQYSEISTSKLEPEIQAATQELTVIYNKGL
;
A
#
# COMPACT_ATOMS: atom_id res chain seq x y z
N MET A 1 22.16 19.10 7.01
CA MET A 1 21.27 20.25 6.74
C MET A 1 20.54 19.97 5.43
N ALA A 2 19.21 19.85 5.45
CA ALA A 2 18.44 19.64 4.23
C ALA A 2 18.48 20.92 3.39
N ALA A 3 18.96 20.82 2.14
CA ALA A 3 18.86 21.91 1.19
C ALA A 3 17.37 22.22 0.99
N VAL A 4 16.93 23.41 1.40
CA VAL A 4 15.58 23.88 1.12
C VAL A 4 15.45 23.95 -0.39
N ALA A 5 14.68 23.03 -0.97
CA ALA A 5 14.43 23.00 -2.40
C ALA A 5 13.89 24.38 -2.81
N LYS A 6 14.55 25.05 -3.75
CA LYS A 6 14.06 26.32 -4.29
C LYS A 6 12.69 26.07 -4.90
N VAL A 7 11.69 26.74 -4.34
CA VAL A 7 10.30 26.70 -4.79
C VAL A 7 10.13 27.81 -5.82
N ASP A 8 9.47 27.52 -6.94
CA ASP A 8 9.13 28.53 -7.95
C ASP A 8 7.93 29.40 -7.52
N ALA A 9 7.59 30.39 -8.35
CA ALA A 9 6.52 31.34 -8.09
C ALA A 9 5.14 30.67 -7.89
N ASP A 10 4.95 29.47 -8.44
CA ASP A 10 3.71 28.69 -8.36
C ASP A 10 3.70 27.71 -7.18
N GLY A 11 4.73 27.70 -6.33
CA GLY A 11 4.81 26.83 -5.17
C GLY A 11 5.36 25.42 -5.48
N TYR A 12 5.96 25.20 -6.65
CA TYR A 12 6.52 23.90 -7.04
C TYR A 12 8.03 23.86 -6.85
N PRO A 13 8.60 22.77 -6.31
CA PRO A 13 10.05 22.62 -6.22
C PRO A 13 10.65 22.45 -7.61
N THR A 14 11.93 22.84 -7.76
CA THR A 14 12.71 22.56 -8.97
C THR A 14 12.57 21.09 -9.38
N PHE A 15 12.24 20.85 -10.65
CA PHE A 15 12.00 19.51 -11.16
C PHE A 15 13.27 18.65 -11.12
N GLN A 16 13.11 17.40 -10.69
CA GLN A 16 14.17 16.41 -10.68
C GLN A 16 13.63 15.09 -11.23
N LEU A 17 14.13 14.70 -12.40
CA LEU A 17 13.68 13.48 -13.08
C LEU A 17 13.95 12.24 -12.22
N GLY A 18 12.92 11.43 -12.01
CA GLY A 18 12.99 10.18 -11.24
C GLY A 18 13.03 10.35 -9.72
N LYS A 19 13.02 11.58 -9.20
CA LYS A 19 12.97 11.85 -7.76
C LYS A 19 11.54 12.15 -7.29
N PRO A 20 11.19 11.87 -6.02
CA PRO A 20 9.92 12.28 -5.46
C PRO A 20 9.80 13.81 -5.41
N ARG A 21 8.60 14.34 -5.72
CA ARG A 21 8.29 15.77 -5.61
C ARG A 21 8.37 16.29 -4.17
N PHE A 22 8.02 15.45 -3.21
CA PHE A 22 7.92 15.80 -1.80
C PHE A 22 8.99 15.10 -0.99
N ASP A 23 9.44 15.75 0.08
CA ASP A 23 10.43 15.21 1.01
C ASP A 23 9.93 13.94 1.72
N GLN A 24 10.56 12.81 1.42
CA GLN A 24 10.20 11.51 1.99
C GLN A 24 10.66 11.32 3.44
N SER A 25 11.52 12.19 3.97
CA SER A 25 11.95 12.15 5.37
C SER A 25 10.83 12.56 6.33
N THR A 26 9.95 13.46 5.88
CA THR A 26 8.82 13.96 6.68
C THR A 26 7.55 13.16 6.47
N PHE A 27 6.73 13.05 7.51
CA PHE A 27 5.40 12.43 7.40
C PHE A 27 4.53 13.11 6.32
N TRP A 28 4.47 14.44 6.34
CA TRP A 28 3.64 15.21 5.42
C TRP A 28 4.10 15.10 3.97
N GLY A 29 5.41 14.99 3.72
CA GLY A 29 5.91 14.78 2.37
C GLY A 29 5.61 13.38 1.84
N ARG A 30 5.74 12.33 2.68
CA ARG A 30 5.27 10.97 2.33
C ARG A 30 3.77 10.94 2.04
N TYR A 31 2.96 11.55 2.91
CA TYR A 31 1.51 11.60 2.74
C TYR A 31 1.11 12.23 1.40
N ARG A 32 1.66 13.42 1.08
CA ARG A 32 1.38 14.10 -0.20
C ARG A 32 1.89 13.30 -1.40
N HIS A 33 3.04 12.63 -1.28
CA HIS A 33 3.55 11.75 -2.31
C HIS A 33 2.59 10.59 -2.60
N PHE A 34 2.09 9.91 -1.56
CA PHE A 34 1.14 8.82 -1.76
C PHE A 34 -0.20 9.30 -2.32
N LEU A 35 -0.67 10.50 -1.95
CA LEU A 35 -1.85 11.11 -2.59
C LEU A 35 -1.67 11.31 -4.11
N ASP A 36 -0.47 11.66 -4.57
CA ASP A 36 -0.19 11.72 -6.01
C ASP A 36 -0.17 10.33 -6.65
N VAL A 37 0.44 9.35 -5.97
CA VAL A 37 0.58 7.98 -6.47
C VAL A 37 -0.79 7.30 -6.64
N ILE A 38 -1.72 7.54 -5.71
CA ILE A 38 -3.07 6.96 -5.77
C ILE A 38 -4.10 7.84 -6.50
N ASP A 39 -3.67 8.90 -7.20
CA ASP A 39 -4.59 9.86 -7.82
C ASP A 39 -5.41 9.22 -8.95
N PRO A 40 -6.73 9.05 -8.77
CA PRO A 40 -7.57 8.35 -9.74
C PRO A 40 -7.74 9.15 -11.04
N ARG A 41 -7.42 10.45 -11.09
CA ARG A 41 -7.50 11.25 -12.32
C ARG A 41 -6.59 10.69 -13.41
N THR A 42 -5.47 10.08 -13.03
CA THR A 42 -4.52 9.43 -13.95
C THR A 42 -5.11 8.20 -14.66
N LEU A 43 -6.22 7.64 -14.17
CA LEU A 43 -6.92 6.54 -14.84
C LEU A 43 -7.60 6.99 -16.13
N PHE A 44 -7.99 8.27 -16.21
CA PHE A 44 -8.70 8.85 -17.34
C PHE A 44 -7.75 9.50 -18.37
N THR A 45 -6.44 9.40 -18.18
CA THR A 45 -5.46 9.93 -19.12
C THR A 45 -5.55 9.21 -20.47
N THR A 46 -5.65 9.99 -21.54
CA THR A 46 -5.72 9.47 -22.92
C THR A 46 -4.36 8.96 -23.39
N LYS A 47 -4.35 8.21 -24.50
CA LYS A 47 -3.09 7.79 -25.14
C LYS A 47 -2.23 8.99 -25.57
N ALA A 48 -2.87 10.04 -26.10
CA ALA A 48 -2.20 11.27 -26.49
C ALA A 48 -1.54 11.96 -25.29
N GLY A 49 -2.28 12.15 -24.18
CA GLY A 49 -1.73 12.79 -22.98
C GLY A 49 -0.57 12.00 -22.34
N LEU A 50 -0.58 10.67 -22.41
CA LEU A 50 0.57 9.85 -22.00
C LEU A 50 1.78 10.06 -22.92
N SER A 51 1.55 10.14 -24.23
CA SER A 51 2.62 10.37 -25.22
C SER A 51 3.26 11.73 -25.04
N GLU A 52 2.45 12.78 -24.87
CA GLU A 52 2.90 14.15 -24.60
C GLU A 52 3.70 14.23 -23.29
N ALA A 53 3.18 13.64 -22.21
CA ALA A 53 3.90 13.57 -20.94
C ALA A 53 5.24 12.83 -21.05
N SER A 54 5.27 11.74 -21.83
CA SER A 54 6.50 10.97 -22.05
C SER A 54 7.52 11.75 -22.88
N GLN A 55 7.05 12.43 -23.94
CA GLN A 55 7.89 13.25 -24.80
C GLN A 55 8.48 14.43 -24.02
N LEU A 56 7.67 15.14 -23.23
CA LEU A 56 8.13 16.28 -22.43
C LEU A 56 9.27 15.90 -21.46
N LEU A 57 9.20 14.71 -20.86
CA LEU A 57 10.25 14.20 -19.98
C LEU A 57 11.50 13.76 -20.74
N GLU A 58 11.35 13.32 -21.99
CA GLU A 58 12.48 12.99 -22.86
C GLU A 58 13.17 14.26 -23.36
N ASP A 59 12.40 15.29 -23.71
CA ASP A 59 12.91 16.62 -24.07
C ASP A 59 13.67 17.25 -22.88
N TYR A 60 13.13 17.11 -21.67
CA TYR A 60 13.83 17.49 -20.43
C TYR A 60 15.18 16.79 -20.30
N ARG A 61 15.21 15.46 -20.52
CA ARG A 61 16.44 14.65 -20.41
C ARG A 61 17.47 15.06 -21.45
N ASN A 62 17.03 15.40 -22.66
CA ASN A 62 17.89 15.79 -23.77
C ASN A 62 18.31 17.27 -23.74
N GLY A 63 17.80 18.07 -22.79
CA GLY A 63 18.07 19.50 -22.71
C GLY A 63 17.34 20.34 -23.76
N ASN A 64 16.34 19.77 -24.44
CA ASN A 64 15.59 20.39 -25.55
C ASN A 64 14.21 20.87 -25.11
N LEU A 65 14.10 21.41 -23.89
CA LEU A 65 12.81 21.88 -23.38
C LEU A 65 12.29 23.06 -24.21
N PRO A 66 11.00 23.03 -24.60
CA PRO A 66 10.35 24.21 -25.15
C PRO A 66 10.43 25.39 -24.17
N GLU A 67 10.57 26.60 -24.72
CA GLU A 67 10.53 27.82 -23.90
C GLU A 67 9.18 27.95 -23.17
N GLY A 68 9.22 28.32 -21.89
CA GLY A 68 8.02 28.53 -21.06
C GLY A 68 7.50 27.29 -20.32
N VAL A 69 8.15 26.13 -20.42
CA VAL A 69 7.78 24.96 -19.62
C VAL A 69 8.07 25.18 -18.13
N SER A 70 7.04 25.02 -17.29
CA SER A 70 7.16 25.17 -15.83
C SER A 70 7.52 23.87 -15.11
N ASN A 71 8.05 23.96 -13.89
CA ASN A 71 8.30 22.76 -13.06
C ASN A 71 7.01 21.98 -12.80
N LYS A 72 5.88 22.68 -12.65
CA LYS A 72 4.56 22.06 -12.49
C LYS A 72 4.24 21.10 -13.63
N GLN A 73 4.44 21.51 -14.88
CA GLN A 73 4.18 20.66 -16.04
C GLN A 73 5.09 19.42 -16.05
N LEU A 74 6.36 19.58 -15.70
CA LEU A 74 7.31 18.46 -15.61
C LEU A 74 6.92 17.47 -14.50
N TRP A 75 6.52 17.97 -13.33
CA TRP A 75 6.04 17.14 -12.23
C TRP A 75 4.74 16.40 -12.58
N GLU A 76 3.81 17.05 -13.27
CA GLU A 76 2.57 16.44 -13.75
C GLU A 76 2.83 15.37 -14.82
N ALA A 77 3.74 15.65 -15.76
CA ALA A 77 4.17 14.67 -16.77
C ALA A 77 4.82 13.45 -16.11
N GLN A 78 5.70 13.65 -15.13
CA GLN A 78 6.30 12.55 -14.36
C GLN A 78 5.23 11.72 -13.66
N LYS A 79 4.28 12.37 -12.98
CA LYS A 79 3.17 11.70 -12.31
C LYS A 79 2.34 10.84 -13.28
N ILE A 80 2.02 11.36 -14.46
CA ILE A 80 1.28 10.61 -15.49
C ILE A 80 2.08 9.39 -15.94
N LYS A 81 3.37 9.58 -16.27
CA LYS A 81 4.24 8.50 -16.75
C LYS A 81 4.37 7.40 -15.71
N THR A 82 4.68 7.75 -14.45
CA THR A 82 4.88 6.77 -13.37
C THR A 82 3.58 6.11 -12.90
N ALA A 83 2.42 6.75 -13.06
CA ALA A 83 1.14 6.14 -12.72
C ALA A 83 0.67 5.10 -13.75
N ILE A 84 1.11 5.21 -15.01
CA ILE A 84 0.60 4.39 -16.12
C ILE A 84 1.62 3.36 -16.61
N LEU A 85 2.90 3.72 -16.65
CA LEU A 85 3.99 2.87 -17.13
C LEU A 85 4.79 2.32 -15.96
N HIS A 86 5.17 1.05 -16.06
CA HIS A 86 6.10 0.45 -15.13
C HIS A 86 7.47 1.14 -15.24
N PRO A 87 8.10 1.56 -14.12
CA PRO A 87 9.35 2.32 -14.16
C PRO A 87 10.50 1.54 -14.82
N ASP A 88 10.57 0.24 -14.55
CA ASP A 88 11.66 -0.60 -15.05
C ASP A 88 11.44 -1.17 -16.47
N THR A 89 10.24 -1.65 -16.79
CA THR A 89 9.96 -2.29 -18.10
C THR A 89 9.43 -1.31 -19.14
N GLY A 90 8.94 -0.14 -18.72
CA GLY A 90 8.23 0.81 -19.59
C GLY A 90 6.87 0.32 -20.07
N GLU A 91 6.43 -0.88 -19.66
CA GLU A 91 5.16 -1.45 -20.09
C GLU A 91 3.97 -0.80 -19.39
N LYS A 92 2.85 -0.73 -20.10
CA LYS A 92 1.62 -0.16 -19.57
C LYS A 92 0.99 -1.09 -18.54
N ILE A 93 0.82 -0.59 -17.32
CA ILE A 93 0.13 -1.32 -16.25
C ILE A 93 -1.39 -1.32 -16.52
N PHE A 94 -2.02 -2.48 -16.37
CA PHE A 94 -3.46 -2.63 -16.51
C PHE A 94 -4.19 -1.81 -15.44
N MET A 95 -5.23 -1.09 -15.85
CA MET A 95 -5.83 0.00 -15.07
C MET A 95 -6.23 -0.39 -13.63
N PRO A 96 -6.90 -1.53 -13.37
CA PRO A 96 -7.24 -1.97 -12.01
C PRO A 96 -6.04 -2.29 -11.11
N PHE A 97 -4.86 -2.51 -11.69
CA PHE A 97 -3.66 -2.89 -10.96
C PHE A 97 -2.65 -1.74 -10.81
N ARG A 98 -2.97 -0.56 -11.35
CA ARG A 98 -2.20 0.67 -11.07
C ARG A 98 -2.41 1.09 -9.63
N MET A 99 -1.41 1.74 -9.03
CA MET A 99 -1.59 2.36 -7.71
C MET A 99 -2.75 3.37 -7.69
N SER A 100 -2.96 4.12 -8.78
CA SER A 100 -4.12 5.01 -8.94
C SER A 100 -5.46 4.29 -9.08
N GLY A 101 -5.44 3.01 -9.49
CA GLY A 101 -6.61 2.14 -9.58
C GLY A 101 -6.93 1.43 -8.26
N PHE A 102 -5.99 1.42 -7.31
CA PHE A 102 -6.11 0.60 -6.11
C PHE A 102 -7.35 0.96 -5.28
N VAL A 103 -7.60 2.26 -5.07
CA VAL A 103 -8.78 2.73 -4.31
C VAL A 103 -10.09 2.58 -5.11
N PRO A 104 -10.19 3.05 -6.38
CA PRO A 104 -11.44 2.92 -7.15
C PRO A 104 -11.87 1.48 -7.40
N PHE A 105 -10.94 0.59 -7.73
CA PHE A 105 -11.26 -0.82 -8.01
C PHE A 105 -11.28 -1.70 -6.76
N GLY A 106 -10.57 -1.30 -5.69
CA GLY A 106 -10.62 -1.99 -4.40
C GLY A 106 -11.85 -1.63 -3.56
N THR A 107 -12.43 -0.44 -3.72
CA THR A 107 -13.63 -0.03 -2.96
C THR A 107 -14.79 -1.02 -3.11
N PRO A 108 -15.21 -1.45 -4.32
CA PRO A 108 -16.29 -2.43 -4.45
C PRO A 108 -16.04 -3.73 -3.70
N ILE A 109 -14.77 -4.17 -3.65
CA ILE A 109 -14.35 -5.38 -2.93
C ILE A 109 -14.52 -5.17 -1.41
N VAL A 110 -14.05 -4.04 -0.89
CA VAL A 110 -14.19 -3.68 0.53
C VAL A 110 -15.67 -3.56 0.92
N VAL A 111 -16.47 -2.86 0.13
CA VAL A 111 -17.92 -2.76 0.35
C VAL A 111 -18.55 -4.15 0.37
N GLY A 112 -18.17 -5.01 -0.59
CA GLY A 112 -18.60 -6.40 -0.65
C GLY A 112 -18.26 -7.20 0.60
N MET A 113 -17.04 -7.06 1.15
CA MET A 113 -16.62 -7.71 2.39
C MET A 113 -17.39 -7.21 3.62
N LEU A 114 -17.84 -5.95 3.63
CA LEU A 114 -18.51 -5.31 4.76
C LEU A 114 -20.04 -5.41 4.72
N LEU A 115 -20.61 -5.99 3.66
CA LEU A 115 -22.06 -6.20 3.55
C LEU A 115 -22.60 -6.98 4.76
N PRO A 116 -23.79 -6.62 5.27
CA PRO A 116 -24.44 -7.37 6.32
C PRO A 116 -24.87 -8.77 5.84
N ASN A 117 -25.02 -9.71 6.78
CA ASN A 117 -25.57 -11.05 6.53
C ASN A 117 -24.82 -11.87 5.47
N GLN A 118 -23.49 -11.74 5.44
CA GLN A 118 -22.64 -12.55 4.57
C GLN A 118 -22.89 -14.06 4.77
N THR A 119 -23.14 -14.74 3.66
CA THR A 119 -23.11 -16.20 3.62
C THR A 119 -21.65 -16.68 3.63
N MET A 120 -21.42 -17.95 3.93
CA MET A 120 -20.07 -18.50 3.86
C MET A 120 -19.50 -18.40 2.44
N ALA A 121 -20.33 -18.61 1.41
CA ALA A 121 -19.93 -18.49 0.02
C ALA A 121 -19.54 -17.06 -0.34
N THR A 122 -20.32 -16.04 0.08
CA THR A 122 -19.98 -14.64 -0.18
C THR A 122 -18.71 -14.23 0.57
N THR A 123 -18.53 -14.69 1.81
CA THR A 123 -17.29 -14.44 2.57
C THR A 123 -16.08 -14.98 1.84
N ILE A 124 -16.14 -16.23 1.35
CA ILE A 124 -15.05 -16.86 0.61
C ILE A 124 -14.77 -16.07 -0.68
N PHE A 125 -15.81 -15.75 -1.44
CA PHE A 125 -15.70 -15.00 -2.69
C PHE A 125 -15.02 -13.64 -2.49
N TRP A 126 -15.48 -12.85 -1.52
CA TRP A 126 -14.94 -11.52 -1.28
C TRP A 126 -13.51 -11.54 -0.70
N GLN A 127 -13.17 -12.53 0.13
CA GLN A 127 -11.80 -12.70 0.58
C GLN A 127 -10.88 -13.11 -0.57
N TRP A 128 -11.31 -14.06 -1.40
CA TRP A 128 -10.54 -14.50 -2.55
C TRP A 128 -10.30 -13.37 -3.55
N ILE A 129 -11.33 -12.61 -3.92
CA ILE A 129 -11.17 -11.50 -4.88
C ILE A 129 -10.29 -10.38 -4.30
N ASN A 130 -10.38 -10.11 -2.99
CA ASN A 130 -9.50 -9.16 -2.30
C ASN A 130 -8.03 -9.58 -2.36
N GLN A 131 -7.72 -10.84 -2.03
CA GLN A 131 -6.34 -11.32 -2.09
C GLN A 131 -5.83 -11.40 -3.54
N THR A 132 -6.70 -11.72 -4.49
CA THR A 132 -6.37 -11.72 -5.93
C THR A 132 -6.03 -10.32 -6.42
N HIS A 133 -6.84 -9.32 -6.09
CA HIS A 133 -6.59 -7.93 -6.46
C HIS A 133 -5.26 -7.42 -5.87
N ASN A 134 -5.03 -7.67 -4.57
CA ASN A 134 -3.76 -7.32 -3.92
C ASN A 134 -2.56 -8.02 -4.56
N ALA A 135 -2.68 -9.31 -4.91
CA ALA A 135 -1.60 -10.04 -5.59
C ALA A 135 -1.30 -9.47 -6.98
N CYS A 136 -2.34 -9.12 -7.75
CA CYS A 136 -2.17 -8.50 -9.08
C CYS A 136 -1.54 -7.10 -8.99
N VAL A 137 -1.97 -6.26 -8.04
CA VAL A 137 -1.36 -4.95 -7.78
C VAL A 137 0.10 -5.10 -7.39
N ASN A 138 0.40 -6.00 -6.44
CA ASN A 138 1.78 -6.25 -6.00
C ASN A 138 2.67 -6.77 -7.13
N TYR A 139 2.16 -7.67 -7.98
CA TYR A 139 2.89 -8.17 -9.13
C TYR A 139 3.10 -7.07 -10.18
N ALA A 140 2.09 -6.26 -10.49
CA ALA A 140 2.16 -5.23 -11.52
C ALA A 140 3.03 -4.02 -11.14
N ASN A 141 3.24 -3.77 -9.85
CA ASN A 141 4.06 -2.66 -9.34
C ASN A 141 5.36 -3.18 -8.66
N ARG A 142 5.77 -4.41 -8.97
CA ARG A 142 6.99 -5.00 -8.41
C ARG A 142 8.24 -4.28 -8.92
N ASN A 143 9.32 -4.35 -8.17
CA ASN A 143 10.63 -3.99 -8.71
C ASN A 143 11.07 -5.08 -9.72
N ALA A 144 11.21 -4.72 -10.99
CA ALA A 144 11.60 -5.67 -12.05
C ALA A 144 13.13 -5.72 -12.26
N THR A 145 13.91 -4.84 -11.62
CA THR A 145 15.38 -4.88 -11.68
C THR A 145 15.97 -6.08 -10.94
N LYS A 146 15.28 -6.60 -9.91
CA LYS A 146 15.66 -7.82 -9.19
C LYS A 146 14.70 -8.96 -9.56
N PRO A 147 15.12 -9.95 -10.38
CA PRO A 147 14.25 -11.00 -10.84
C PRO A 147 13.79 -11.88 -9.67
N THR A 148 12.54 -11.69 -9.24
CA THR A 148 11.91 -12.55 -8.24
C THR A 148 11.20 -13.71 -8.95
N PRO A 149 11.48 -14.98 -8.60
CA PRO A 149 10.85 -16.13 -9.22
C PRO A 149 9.32 -16.07 -9.12
N VAL A 150 8.62 -16.37 -10.22
CA VAL A 150 7.14 -16.40 -10.25
C VAL A 150 6.57 -17.34 -9.19
N SER A 151 7.27 -18.43 -8.88
CA SER A 151 6.89 -19.38 -7.83
C SER A 151 6.73 -18.72 -6.45
N ARG A 152 7.48 -17.66 -6.15
CA ARG A 152 7.34 -16.91 -4.89
C ARG A 152 6.04 -16.14 -4.84
N PHE A 153 5.69 -15.45 -5.92
CA PHE A 153 4.40 -14.75 -6.03
C PHE A 153 3.23 -15.71 -5.88
N VAL A 154 3.32 -16.89 -6.52
CA VAL A 154 2.30 -17.94 -6.40
C VAL A 154 2.21 -18.45 -4.97
N GLN A 155 3.33 -18.76 -4.31
CA GLN A 155 3.35 -19.18 -2.90
C GLN A 155 2.74 -18.12 -1.98
N GLY A 156 3.15 -16.86 -2.14
CA GLY A 156 2.63 -15.73 -1.37
C GLY A 156 1.14 -15.52 -1.58
N TYR A 157 0.64 -15.67 -2.81
CA TYR A 157 -0.79 -15.58 -3.13
C TYR A 157 -1.59 -16.74 -2.54
N LEU A 158 -1.15 -17.99 -2.71
CA LEU A 158 -1.82 -19.15 -2.15
C LEU A 158 -1.88 -19.09 -0.62
N GLY A 159 -0.80 -18.67 0.03
CA GLY A 159 -0.77 -18.46 1.47
C GLY A 159 -1.71 -17.35 1.93
N ALA A 160 -1.76 -16.22 1.20
CA ALA A 160 -2.68 -15.13 1.48
C ALA A 160 -4.16 -15.56 1.35
N VAL A 161 -4.53 -16.22 0.25
CA VAL A 161 -5.90 -16.70 0.03
C VAL A 161 -6.30 -17.73 1.08
N THR A 162 -5.45 -18.72 1.32
CA THR A 162 -5.74 -19.81 2.27
C THR A 162 -5.92 -19.27 3.69
N SER A 163 -5.04 -18.36 4.12
CA SER A 163 -5.14 -17.73 5.44
C SER A 163 -6.34 -16.79 5.55
N ALA A 164 -6.58 -15.93 4.56
CA ALA A 164 -7.74 -15.03 4.54
C ALA A 164 -9.05 -15.81 4.65
N VAL A 165 -9.23 -16.80 3.78
CA VAL A 165 -10.44 -17.62 3.73
C VAL A 165 -10.58 -18.46 5.00
N GLY A 166 -9.50 -19.08 5.47
CA GLY A 166 -9.48 -19.89 6.68
C GLY A 166 -9.91 -19.09 7.92
N ILE A 167 -9.33 -17.91 8.13
CA ILE A 167 -9.69 -17.02 9.24
C ILE A 167 -11.13 -16.52 9.10
N ALA A 168 -11.52 -16.06 7.91
CA ALA A 168 -12.86 -15.50 7.70
C ALA A 168 -13.97 -16.55 7.90
N VAL A 169 -13.77 -17.77 7.40
CA VAL A 169 -14.71 -18.89 7.59
C VAL A 169 -14.70 -19.36 9.03
N GLY A 170 -13.52 -19.55 9.62
CA GLY A 170 -13.35 -19.99 11.01
C GLY A 170 -14.06 -19.06 12.00
N LEU A 171 -13.82 -17.75 11.89
CA LEU A 171 -14.49 -16.74 12.71
C LEU A 171 -16.01 -16.72 12.47
N ASN A 172 -16.47 -16.86 11.22
CA ASN A 172 -17.91 -16.94 10.93
C ASN A 172 -18.56 -18.16 11.60
N VAL A 173 -17.90 -19.32 11.60
CA VAL A 173 -18.40 -20.53 12.27
C VAL A 173 -18.44 -20.33 13.78
N LEU A 174 -17.39 -19.76 14.39
CA LEU A 174 -17.35 -19.48 15.82
C LEU A 174 -18.47 -18.52 16.26
N VAL A 175 -18.70 -17.45 15.50
CA VAL A 175 -19.76 -16.47 15.76
C VAL A 175 -21.16 -17.07 15.61
N LYS A 176 -21.36 -18.01 14.67
CA LYS A 176 -22.62 -18.75 14.54
C LYS A 176 -22.85 -19.75 15.67
N LYS A 177 -21.78 -20.39 16.17
CA LYS A 177 -21.85 -21.33 17.30
C LYS A 177 -22.00 -20.65 18.66
N ALA A 178 -21.64 -19.37 18.77
CA ALA A 178 -21.82 -18.59 19.99
C ALA A 178 -23.33 -18.42 20.29
N ARG A 179 -23.84 -19.21 21.25
CA ARG A 179 -25.24 -19.20 21.70
C ARG A 179 -25.60 -17.99 22.58
N GLY A 180 -24.59 -17.30 23.13
CA GLY A 180 -24.78 -16.13 24.00
C GLY A 180 -24.92 -14.79 23.26
N PHE A 181 -24.80 -14.75 21.93
CA PHE A 181 -24.89 -13.49 21.18
C PHE A 181 -26.33 -13.21 20.73
N SER A 182 -26.79 -11.98 21.00
CA SER A 182 -28.01 -11.48 20.39
C SER A 182 -27.85 -11.41 18.85
N PRO A 183 -28.96 -11.43 18.07
CA PRO A 183 -28.89 -11.27 16.62
C PRO A 183 -28.16 -9.99 16.19
N THR A 184 -28.37 -8.89 16.92
CA THR A 184 -27.70 -7.60 16.67
C THR A 184 -26.20 -7.67 16.96
N THR A 185 -25.81 -8.25 18.10
CA THR A 185 -24.39 -8.45 18.44
C THR A 185 -23.69 -9.31 17.38
N ARG A 186 -24.35 -10.38 16.93
CA ARG A 186 -23.84 -11.26 15.88
C ARG A 186 -23.58 -10.50 14.58
N MET A 187 -24.54 -9.70 14.11
CA MET A 187 -24.37 -8.87 12.91
C MET A 187 -23.21 -7.88 13.05
N VAL A 188 -23.09 -7.21 14.19
CA VAL A 188 -21.99 -6.26 14.45
C VAL A 188 -20.64 -6.96 14.43
N VAL A 189 -20.50 -8.09 15.13
CA VAL A 189 -19.23 -8.85 15.16
C VAL A 189 -18.86 -9.36 13.76
N GLN A 190 -19.83 -9.80 12.96
CA GLN A 190 -19.59 -10.26 11.59
C GLN A 190 -19.01 -9.17 10.67
N ARG A 191 -19.41 -7.90 10.85
CA ARG A 191 -18.85 -6.76 10.10
C ARG A 191 -17.35 -6.56 10.32
N PHE A 192 -16.81 -7.04 11.44
CA PHE A 192 -15.39 -6.91 11.78
C PHE A 192 -14.53 -8.11 11.37
N ILE A 193 -15.13 -9.23 10.95
CA ILE A 193 -14.40 -10.44 10.51
C ILE A 193 -13.43 -10.19 9.35
N PRO A 194 -13.71 -9.30 8.37
CA PRO A 194 -12.76 -9.07 7.28
C PRO A 194 -11.41 -8.55 7.74
N PHE A 195 -11.34 -7.79 8.84
CA PHE A 195 -10.08 -7.23 9.34
C PHE A 195 -9.04 -8.30 9.72
N PRO A 196 -9.29 -9.21 10.69
CA PRO A 196 -8.31 -10.24 11.04
C PRO A 196 -7.96 -11.13 9.86
N ALA A 197 -8.92 -11.44 8.97
CA ALA A 197 -8.66 -12.22 7.76
C ALA A 197 -7.64 -11.53 6.83
N VAL A 198 -7.85 -10.26 6.50
CA VAL A 198 -6.95 -9.50 5.62
C VAL A 198 -5.61 -9.23 6.30
N ALA A 199 -5.60 -8.90 7.60
CA ALA A 199 -4.38 -8.69 8.35
C ALA A 199 -3.49 -9.94 8.38
N THR A 200 -4.06 -11.11 8.68
CA THR A 200 -3.33 -12.38 8.64
C THR A 200 -2.82 -12.68 7.22
N ALA A 201 -3.64 -12.46 6.20
CA ALA A 201 -3.25 -12.71 4.82
C ALA A 201 -2.06 -11.86 4.37
N ASN A 202 -2.04 -10.57 4.73
CA ASN A 202 -0.92 -9.69 4.41
C ASN A 202 0.39 -10.14 5.09
N VAL A 203 0.31 -10.64 6.33
CA VAL A 203 1.46 -11.20 7.06
C VAL A 203 1.95 -12.49 6.41
N PHE A 204 1.06 -13.42 6.08
CA PHE A 204 1.44 -14.67 5.41
C PHE A 204 2.01 -14.43 4.01
N ASN A 205 1.42 -13.51 3.25
CA ASN A 205 1.95 -13.08 1.96
C ASN A 205 3.39 -12.58 2.11
N LEU A 206 3.64 -11.67 3.05
CA LEU A 206 4.96 -11.11 3.32
C LEU A 206 5.97 -12.21 3.67
N VAL A 207 5.64 -13.05 4.65
CA VAL A 207 6.55 -14.09 5.16
C VAL A 207 6.91 -15.09 4.05
N LEU A 208 5.94 -15.51 3.24
CA LEU A 208 6.19 -16.46 2.15
C LEU A 208 7.00 -15.84 1.00
N MET A 209 6.74 -14.57 0.69
CA MET A 209 7.48 -13.83 -0.34
C MET A 209 8.94 -13.59 0.05
N ARG A 210 9.20 -13.29 1.32
CA ARG A 210 10.49 -12.81 1.82
C ARG A 210 11.21 -13.78 2.76
N ASN A 211 10.77 -15.05 2.82
CA ASN A 211 11.39 -16.08 3.66
C ASN A 211 12.90 -16.22 3.42
N ASN A 212 13.37 -16.01 2.18
CA ASN A 212 14.79 -16.08 1.87
C ASN A 212 15.63 -15.02 2.60
N GLU A 213 15.09 -13.82 2.83
CA GLU A 213 15.79 -12.78 3.58
C GLU A 213 16.09 -13.24 5.02
N MET A 214 15.26 -14.10 5.62
CA MET A 214 15.57 -14.68 6.93
C MET A 214 16.77 -15.63 6.91
N ARG A 215 17.10 -16.22 5.75
CA ARG A 215 18.19 -17.19 5.57
C ARG A 215 19.47 -16.52 5.10
N GLU A 216 19.35 -15.62 4.13
CA GLU A 216 20.45 -14.95 3.43
C GLU A 216 20.84 -13.64 4.13
N GLY A 217 19.88 -12.96 4.77
CA GLY A 217 20.07 -11.64 5.37
C GLY A 217 19.69 -10.50 4.43
N ILE A 218 19.76 -9.27 4.94
CA ILE A 218 19.57 -8.03 4.17
C ILE A 218 20.78 -7.12 4.34
N ASP A 219 21.00 -6.28 3.34
CA ASP A 219 22.08 -5.30 3.36
C ASP A 219 21.85 -4.23 4.45
N VAL A 220 22.90 -3.94 5.21
CA VAL A 220 22.97 -2.85 6.18
C VAL A 220 24.00 -1.82 5.72
N THR A 221 23.64 -0.54 5.82
CA THR A 221 24.49 0.57 5.40
C THR A 221 24.81 1.49 6.57
N ASP A 222 25.92 2.23 6.46
CA ASP A 222 26.23 3.35 7.34
C ASP A 222 25.32 4.56 7.03
N LYS A 223 25.52 5.66 7.76
CA LYS A 223 24.78 6.92 7.55
C LYS A 223 25.12 7.62 6.24
N GLU A 224 26.32 7.39 5.72
CA GLU A 224 26.79 7.91 4.43
C GLU A 224 26.25 7.09 3.23
N GLY A 225 25.64 5.93 3.49
CA GLY A 225 25.05 5.04 2.50
C GLY A 225 26.00 3.97 1.94
N HIS A 226 27.18 3.78 2.54
CA HIS A 226 28.08 2.69 2.19
C HIS A 226 27.61 1.37 2.81
N LEU A 227 27.78 0.28 2.06
CA LEU A 227 27.45 -1.06 2.51
C LEU A 227 28.43 -1.50 3.60
N VAL A 228 27.91 -1.78 4.80
CA VAL A 228 28.67 -2.32 5.93
C VAL A 228 28.71 -3.84 5.88
N GLY A 229 27.61 -4.47 5.43
CA GLY A 229 27.53 -5.92 5.28
C GLY A 229 26.10 -6.42 5.11
N THR A 230 25.91 -7.73 5.24
CA THR A 230 24.60 -8.39 5.15
C THR A 230 24.24 -9.03 6.49
N SER A 231 23.08 -8.67 7.06
CA SER A 231 22.63 -9.11 8.39
C SER A 231 21.35 -9.94 8.34
N LYS A 232 21.36 -11.10 9.00
CA LYS A 232 20.17 -11.94 9.23
C LYS A 232 19.35 -11.43 10.40
N THR A 233 20.00 -10.83 11.40
CA THR A 233 19.30 -10.21 12.52
C THR A 233 18.49 -8.99 12.06
N ALA A 234 19.09 -8.13 11.23
CA ALA A 234 18.37 -7.02 10.61
C ALA A 234 17.22 -7.51 9.73
N ALA A 235 17.41 -8.61 8.98
CA ALA A 235 16.36 -9.19 8.14
C ALA A 235 15.14 -9.67 8.95
N LYS A 236 15.37 -10.35 10.08
CA LYS A 236 14.29 -10.77 11.00
C LYS A 236 13.56 -9.58 11.58
N HIS A 237 14.29 -8.54 11.98
CA HIS A 237 13.71 -7.31 12.52
C HIS A 237 12.88 -6.57 11.47
N ALA A 238 13.43 -6.38 10.27
CA ALA A 238 12.74 -5.82 9.11
C ALA A 238 11.43 -6.56 8.81
N LEU A 239 11.47 -7.89 8.76
CA LEU A 239 10.31 -8.72 8.50
C LEU A 239 9.24 -8.59 9.58
N PHE A 240 9.64 -8.55 10.86
CA PHE A 240 8.71 -8.36 11.96
C PHE A 240 8.06 -6.97 11.92
N GLU A 241 8.84 -5.90 11.75
CA GLU A 241 8.31 -4.54 11.62
C GLU A 241 7.36 -4.40 10.42
N THR A 242 7.72 -5.03 9.30
CA THR A 242 6.89 -5.01 8.09
C THR A 242 5.62 -5.84 8.29
N ALA A 243 5.69 -6.97 9.00
CA ALA A 243 4.52 -7.79 9.33
C ALA A 243 3.54 -7.02 10.22
N VAL A 244 4.05 -6.33 11.25
CA VAL A 244 3.25 -5.44 12.11
C VAL A 244 2.60 -4.36 11.26
N THR A 245 3.39 -3.65 10.45
CA THR A 245 2.89 -2.61 9.53
C THR A 245 1.74 -3.14 8.67
N ARG A 246 1.94 -4.27 8.00
CA ARG A 246 0.95 -4.89 7.09
C ARG A 246 -0.30 -5.44 7.78
N ALA A 247 -0.21 -5.76 9.07
CA ALA A 247 -1.36 -6.11 9.89
C ALA A 247 -2.18 -4.88 10.30
N PHE A 248 -1.53 -3.72 10.47
CA PHE A 248 -2.19 -2.46 10.85
C PHE A 248 -2.70 -1.64 9.66
N LEU A 249 -2.08 -1.74 8.47
CA LEU A 249 -2.52 -1.01 7.26
C LEU A 249 -4.03 -1.16 6.96
N PRO A 250 -4.67 -2.34 7.11
CA PRO A 250 -6.10 -2.50 6.84
C PRO A 250 -7.03 -1.95 7.93
N VAL A 251 -6.51 -1.61 9.11
CA VAL A 251 -7.31 -1.16 10.27
C VAL A 251 -8.25 -0.02 9.92
N PRO A 252 -7.77 1.14 9.42
CA PRO A 252 -8.67 2.24 9.13
C PRO A 252 -9.58 1.96 7.92
N ILE A 253 -9.18 1.07 7.01
CA ILE A 253 -9.97 0.74 5.82
C ILE A 253 -11.13 -0.20 6.17
N LEU A 254 -10.94 -1.12 7.11
CA LEU A 254 -11.91 -2.17 7.43
C LEU A 254 -12.67 -1.94 8.74
N LEU A 255 -12.14 -1.16 9.68
CA LEU A 255 -12.81 -0.86 10.95
C LEU A 255 -13.56 0.47 10.93
N LEU A 256 -13.05 1.50 10.24
CA LEU A 256 -13.67 2.82 10.24
C LEU A 256 -15.03 2.83 9.53
N PRO A 257 -15.21 2.23 8.33
CA PRO A 257 -16.51 2.26 7.68
C PRO A 257 -17.62 1.60 8.49
N PRO A 258 -17.46 0.39 9.10
CA PRO A 258 -18.48 -0.18 9.97
C PRO A 258 -18.82 0.69 11.18
N LEU A 259 -17.84 1.37 11.78
CA LEU A 259 -18.05 2.27 12.92
C LEU A 259 -18.87 3.50 12.51
N VAL A 260 -18.47 4.16 11.42
CA VAL A 260 -19.19 5.32 10.87
C VAL A 260 -20.60 4.92 10.44
N MET A 261 -20.74 3.84 9.69
CA MET A 261 -22.04 3.38 9.22
C MET A 261 -22.96 2.95 10.36
N SER A 262 -22.44 2.40 11.45
CA SER A 262 -23.26 2.08 12.63
C SER A 262 -23.85 3.33 13.30
N ALA A 263 -23.20 4.49 13.18
CA ALA A 263 -23.74 5.77 13.63
C ALA A 263 -24.71 6.37 12.60
N VAL A 264 -24.34 6.37 11.33
CA VAL A 264 -25.14 6.98 10.24
C VAL A 264 -26.44 6.22 9.99
N GLU A 265 -26.43 4.88 10.09
CA GLU A 265 -27.62 4.01 9.95
C GLU A 265 -28.71 4.29 11.00
N ARG A 266 -28.36 4.93 12.14
CA ARG A 266 -29.31 5.31 13.19
C ARG A 266 -29.97 6.67 12.98
N THR A 267 -29.53 7.43 11.97
CA THR A 267 -30.08 8.77 11.70
C THR A 267 -31.45 8.68 11.04
N ALA A 268 -32.38 9.57 11.41
CA ALA A 268 -33.73 9.62 10.85
C ALA A 268 -33.73 9.76 9.32
N TRP A 269 -32.73 10.46 8.76
CA TRP A 269 -32.58 10.64 7.32
C TRP A 269 -32.33 9.33 6.57
N LEU A 270 -31.42 8.48 7.07
CA LEU A 270 -31.10 7.22 6.40
C LEU A 270 -32.18 6.16 6.64
N LEU A 271 -32.81 6.18 7.82
CA LEU A 271 -33.98 5.35 8.11
C LEU A 271 -35.15 5.66 7.15
N ALA A 272 -35.35 6.94 6.82
CA ALA A 272 -36.36 7.37 5.84
C ALA A 272 -35.97 7.03 4.38
N ARG A 273 -34.70 6.72 4.10
CA ARG A 273 -34.18 6.47 2.74
C ARG A 273 -33.33 5.20 2.66
N PRO A 274 -33.91 4.00 2.78
CA PRO A 274 -33.16 2.73 2.78
C PRO A 274 -32.32 2.51 1.51
N ARG A 275 -32.76 3.05 0.36
CA ARG A 275 -32.01 2.96 -0.91
C ARG A 275 -30.65 3.70 -0.87
N MET A 276 -30.47 4.64 0.05
CA MET A 276 -29.23 5.41 0.19
C MET A 276 -28.17 4.72 1.05
N VAL A 277 -28.50 3.59 1.70
CA VAL A 277 -27.57 2.85 2.56
C VAL A 277 -26.35 2.38 1.77
N MET A 278 -26.56 1.70 0.64
CA MET A 278 -25.46 1.19 -0.19
C MET A 278 -24.58 2.29 -0.80
N PRO A 279 -25.14 3.37 -1.40
CA PRO A 279 -24.35 4.53 -1.80
C PRO A 279 -23.54 5.14 -0.66
N MET A 280 -24.12 5.24 0.54
CA MET A 280 -23.42 5.78 1.71
C MET A 280 -22.26 4.89 2.14
N HIS A 281 -22.46 3.57 2.19
CA HIS A 281 -21.39 2.59 2.42
C HIS A 281 -20.26 2.76 1.42
N ALA A 282 -20.57 2.90 0.13
CA ALA A 282 -19.58 3.11 -0.92
C ALA A 282 -18.79 4.40 -0.69
N VAL A 283 -19.46 5.53 -0.43
CA VAL A 283 -18.80 6.83 -0.17
C VAL A 283 -17.89 6.75 1.06
N VAL A 284 -18.38 6.20 2.18
CA VAL A 284 -17.60 6.07 3.41
C VAL A 284 -16.40 5.14 3.20
N CYS A 285 -16.58 4.01 2.50
CA CYS A 285 -15.48 3.10 2.17
C CYS A 285 -14.45 3.76 1.26
N THR A 286 -14.88 4.46 0.20
CA THR A 286 -13.97 5.17 -0.71
C THR A 286 -13.21 6.26 0.02
N ALA A 287 -13.86 7.03 0.89
CA ALA A 287 -13.21 8.08 1.68
C ALA A 287 -12.20 7.47 2.66
N ALA A 288 -12.60 6.44 3.41
CA ALA A 288 -11.71 5.75 4.34
C ALA A 288 -10.50 5.16 3.62
N PHE A 289 -10.71 4.49 2.48
CA PHE A 289 -9.63 3.92 1.70
C PHE A 289 -8.73 5.00 1.09
N GLY A 290 -9.31 6.02 0.46
CA GLY A 290 -8.58 7.11 -0.21
C GLY A 290 -7.73 7.97 0.74
N PHE A 291 -8.21 8.26 1.95
CA PHE A 291 -7.48 9.10 2.90
C PHE A 291 -6.63 8.28 3.87
N ALA A 292 -7.15 7.16 4.37
CA ALA A 292 -6.44 6.41 5.39
C ALA A 292 -5.29 5.58 4.82
N LEU A 293 -5.35 5.14 3.56
CA LEU A 293 -4.24 4.41 2.96
C LEU A 293 -2.96 5.26 2.88
N PRO A 294 -2.96 6.49 2.32
CA PRO A 294 -1.78 7.35 2.35
C PRO A 294 -1.30 7.68 3.76
N ILE A 295 -2.20 7.88 4.72
CA ILE A 295 -1.83 8.10 6.13
C ILE A 295 -1.11 6.87 6.68
N ALA A 296 -1.71 5.69 6.50
CA ALA A 296 -1.17 4.44 7.03
C ALA A 296 0.21 4.17 6.45
N ILE A 297 0.40 4.35 5.13
CA ILE A 297 1.71 4.16 4.51
C ILE A 297 2.71 5.25 4.95
N ALA A 298 2.28 6.51 5.09
CA ALA A 298 3.17 7.59 5.53
C ALA A 298 3.66 7.43 6.98
N LEU A 299 2.90 6.74 7.85
CA LEU A 299 3.30 6.44 9.22
C LEU A 299 4.47 5.45 9.29
N PHE A 300 4.62 4.56 8.31
CA PHE A 300 5.66 3.54 8.32
C PHE A 300 6.72 3.86 7.25
N PRO A 301 7.84 4.53 7.61
CA PRO A 301 8.90 4.87 6.65
C PRO A 301 9.51 3.61 6.06
N GLN A 302 10.12 3.64 4.87
CA GLN A 302 10.69 2.43 4.24
C GLN A 302 12.04 1.98 4.84
N TYR A 303 12.77 2.91 5.47
CA TYR A 303 14.07 2.67 6.09
C TYR A 303 13.94 2.73 7.62
N SER A 304 14.75 1.93 8.31
CA SER A 304 14.79 1.86 9.76
C SER A 304 16.25 1.71 10.24
N GLU A 305 16.49 2.05 11.50
CA GLU A 305 17.82 1.98 12.12
C GLU A 305 17.86 0.85 13.14
N ILE A 306 19.01 0.19 13.25
CA ILE A 306 19.26 -0.83 14.26
C ILE A 306 20.63 -0.62 14.90
N SER A 307 20.69 -0.81 16.22
CA SER A 307 21.91 -0.73 17.00
C SER A 307 22.91 -1.79 16.54
N THR A 308 24.15 -1.40 16.26
CA THR A 308 25.21 -2.32 15.79
C THR A 308 25.50 -3.42 16.80
N SER A 309 25.38 -3.13 18.10
CA SER A 309 25.51 -4.11 19.19
C SER A 309 24.51 -5.28 19.13
N LYS A 310 23.40 -5.15 18.40
CA LYS A 310 22.41 -6.22 18.20
C LYS A 310 22.69 -7.08 16.97
N LEU A 311 23.66 -6.70 16.15
CA LEU A 311 23.97 -7.37 14.89
C LEU A 311 25.08 -8.41 15.06
N GLU A 312 25.36 -9.13 13.97
CA GLU A 312 26.40 -10.15 13.91
C GLU A 312 27.79 -9.57 14.22
N PRO A 313 28.70 -10.32 14.87
CA PRO A 313 30.04 -9.83 15.24
C PRO A 313 30.86 -9.31 14.05
N GLU A 314 30.66 -9.88 12.86
CA GLU A 314 31.30 -9.46 11.62
C GLU A 314 30.94 -8.01 11.25
N ILE A 315 29.68 -7.61 11.48
CA ILE A 315 29.19 -6.25 11.24
C ILE A 315 29.66 -5.31 12.35
N GLN A 316 29.69 -5.78 13.60
CA GLN A 316 30.24 -5.02 14.72
C GLN A 316 31.73 -4.69 14.53
N ALA A 317 32.49 -5.59 13.89
CA ALA A 317 33.89 -5.36 13.56
C ALA A 317 34.07 -4.47 12.32
N ALA A 318 33.08 -4.42 11.42
CA ALA A 318 33.15 -3.69 10.16
C ALA A 318 32.83 -2.19 10.27
N THR A 319 32.23 -1.73 11.37
CA THR A 319 31.92 -0.30 11.57
C THR A 319 32.09 0.14 13.02
N GLN A 320 32.46 1.41 13.22
CA GLN A 320 32.45 2.06 14.54
C GLN A 320 31.15 2.81 14.81
N GLU A 321 30.20 2.81 13.87
CA GLU A 321 28.90 3.43 14.07
C GLU A 321 28.08 2.71 15.14
N LEU A 322 27.33 3.48 15.94
CA LEU A 322 26.42 2.94 16.96
C LEU A 322 25.16 2.32 16.35
N THR A 323 24.79 2.74 15.14
CA THR A 323 23.56 2.36 14.45
C THR A 323 23.83 2.22 12.96
N VAL A 324 23.23 1.22 12.32
CA VAL A 324 23.23 1.06 10.85
C VAL A 324 21.80 1.11 10.32
N ILE A 325 21.67 1.49 9.04
CA ILE A 325 20.41 1.67 8.34
C ILE A 325 20.13 0.42 7.50
N TYR A 326 18.87 -0.01 7.46
CA TYR A 326 18.42 -1.09 6.57
C TYR A 326 17.08 -0.74 5.92
N ASN A 327 16.85 -1.30 4.74
CA ASN A 327 15.58 -1.17 4.03
C ASN A 327 14.64 -2.28 4.51
N LYS A 328 13.59 -1.91 5.26
CA LYS A 328 12.59 -2.88 5.69
C LYS A 328 11.57 -3.21 4.61
N GLY A 329 11.46 -2.40 3.56
CA GLY A 329 10.42 -2.52 2.55
C GLY A 329 9.06 -1.97 3.00
N LEU A 330 8.10 -1.96 2.07
CA LEU A 330 6.71 -1.56 2.27
C LEU A 330 5.78 -2.76 1.99
#